data_AF-A0A972HIG6-F1
#
_entry.id   AF-A0A972HIG6-F1
#
_cell.length_a   1.000
_cell.length_b   1.000
_cell.length_c   1.000
_cell.angle_alpha   90.00
_cell.angle_beta   90.00
_cell.angle_gamma   90.00
#
_symmetry.space_group_name_H-M   'P 1'
#
loop_
_entity.id
_entity.type
_entity.pdbx_description
1 polymer ?
#
loop_
_entity_poly.entity_id
_entity_poly.type
_entity_poly.pdbx_seq_one_letter_code
_entity_poly.pdbx_strand_id
1 'polypeptide(L)'
;TDGIRRGVDALLAVDTEVVLLEVPCFDPVDGGGLTAKAERGERWRTDHITDLMRAVASTYSDGVTMLGPPAEFCDDPSVGSEVNLRWDGLHYGPLGGAFIWGRLVDDLLAIPVDY
;
A
#
# COMPACT_ATOMS: atom_id res chain seq x y z
N THR A 1 12.89 -8.94 -4.94
CA THR A 1 12.82 -7.73 -5.77
C THR A 1 12.64 -8.01 -7.26
N ASP A 2 13.21 -9.11 -7.81
CA ASP A 2 13.07 -9.42 -9.25
C ASP A 2 11.61 -9.48 -9.74
N GLY A 3 10.67 -9.97 -8.93
CA GLY A 3 9.25 -9.97 -9.27
C GLY A 3 8.62 -8.58 -9.42
N ILE A 4 8.94 -7.62 -8.52
CA ILE A 4 8.42 -6.25 -8.59
C ILE A 4 8.94 -5.58 -9.86
N ARG A 5 10.25 -5.67 -10.09
CA ARG A 5 10.91 -5.11 -11.28
C ARG A 5 10.29 -5.66 -12.57
N ARG A 6 10.12 -6.98 -12.69
CA ARG A 6 9.47 -7.59 -13.86
C ARG A 6 8.03 -7.10 -14.08
N GLY A 7 7.28 -6.85 -12.99
CA GLY A 7 5.93 -6.30 -13.09
C GLY A 7 5.92 -4.86 -13.60
N VAL A 8 6.79 -4.01 -13.05
CA VAL A 8 6.97 -2.63 -13.49
C VAL A 8 7.42 -2.59 -14.95
N ASP A 9 8.46 -3.34 -15.32
CA ASP A 9 8.96 -3.42 -16.69
C ASP A 9 7.86 -3.81 -17.69
N ALA A 10 6.98 -4.75 -17.30
CA ALA A 10 5.87 -5.19 -18.15
C ALA A 10 4.79 -4.14 -18.34
N LEU A 11 4.51 -3.31 -17.32
CA LEU A 11 3.55 -2.21 -17.41
C LEU A 11 4.11 -1.04 -18.23
N LEU A 12 5.37 -0.67 -18.01
CA LEU A 12 6.04 0.38 -18.78
C LEU A 12 6.15 0.01 -20.27
N ALA A 13 6.34 -1.27 -20.60
CA ALA A 13 6.42 -1.73 -21.99
C ALA A 13 5.12 -1.56 -22.80
N VAL A 14 4.01 -1.22 -22.14
CA VAL A 14 2.73 -0.88 -22.76
C VAL A 14 2.32 0.57 -22.48
N ASP A 15 3.32 1.45 -22.30
CA ASP A 15 3.18 2.91 -22.13
C ASP A 15 2.22 3.29 -20.98
N THR A 16 2.35 2.62 -19.84
CA THR A 16 1.52 2.86 -18.65
C THR A 16 2.33 3.45 -17.51
N GLU A 17 1.85 4.55 -16.93
CA GLU A 17 2.35 5.09 -15.65
C GLU A 17 2.12 4.09 -14.51
N VAL A 18 3.15 3.84 -13.71
CA VAL A 18 3.11 2.87 -12.61
C VAL A 18 3.18 3.59 -11.27
N VAL A 19 2.16 3.37 -10.44
CA VAL A 19 2.16 3.82 -9.04
C VAL A 19 2.36 2.62 -8.13
N LEU A 20 3.41 2.68 -7.31
CA LEU A 20 3.68 1.70 -6.27
C LEU A 20 3.23 2.27 -4.92
N LEU A 21 2.14 1.70 -4.39
CA LEU A 21 1.61 2.03 -3.07
C LEU A 21 2.42 1.29 -1.99
N GLU A 22 3.02 2.03 -1.06
CA GLU A 22 3.76 1.47 0.06
C GLU A 22 2.86 0.62 0.98
N VAL A 23 3.48 -0.33 1.71
CA VAL A 23 2.73 -1.23 2.60
C VAL A 23 2.33 -0.47 3.88
N PRO A 24 1.03 -0.41 4.25
CA PRO A 24 0.60 0.25 5.48
C PRO A 24 0.97 -0.55 6.73
N CYS A 25 0.96 0.12 7.88
CA CYS A 25 0.99 -0.58 9.17
C CYS A 25 -0.24 -1.47 9.32
N PHE A 26 -0.05 -2.67 9.86
CA PHE A 26 -1.13 -3.59 10.16
C PHE A 26 -1.32 -3.74 11.67
N ASP A 27 -2.56 -3.98 12.08
CA ASP A 27 -2.92 -4.26 13.47
C ASP A 27 -3.71 -5.58 13.54
N PRO A 28 -3.04 -6.73 13.35
CA PRO A 28 -3.70 -8.00 13.08
C PRO A 28 -4.59 -8.45 14.23
N VAL A 29 -5.85 -8.74 13.90
CA VAL A 29 -6.84 -9.34 14.82
C VAL A 29 -7.49 -10.57 14.18
N ASP A 30 -8.08 -11.44 15.01
CA ASP A 30 -8.78 -12.62 14.51
C ASP A 30 -9.94 -12.20 13.60
N GLY A 31 -10.07 -12.85 12.44
CA GLY A 31 -11.06 -12.47 11.45
C GLY A 31 -11.23 -13.55 10.38
N GLY A 32 -12.40 -13.60 9.73
CA GLY A 32 -12.63 -14.51 8.59
C GLY A 32 -12.48 -16.00 8.93
N GLY A 33 -12.63 -16.36 10.20
CA GLY A 33 -12.41 -17.72 10.71
C GLY A 33 -10.94 -18.10 10.88
N LEU A 34 -10.01 -17.14 10.82
CA LEU A 34 -8.57 -17.35 10.94
C LEU A 34 -8.01 -16.66 12.18
N THR A 35 -6.97 -17.28 12.77
CA THR A 35 -6.21 -16.68 13.86
C THR A 35 -5.19 -15.68 13.33
N ALA A 36 -5.12 -14.53 13.98
CA ALA A 36 -4.16 -13.48 13.70
C ALA A 36 -2.72 -13.97 13.86
N LYS A 37 -1.86 -13.54 12.95
CA LYS A 37 -0.40 -13.74 13.06
C LYS A 37 0.22 -12.44 13.51
N ALA A 38 0.75 -12.42 14.74
CA ALA A 38 1.36 -11.23 15.34
C ALA A 38 2.50 -10.66 14.47
N GLU A 39 3.21 -11.52 13.74
CA GLU A 39 4.29 -11.14 12.83
C GLU A 39 3.81 -10.20 11.71
N ARG A 40 2.50 -10.17 11.40
CA ARG A 40 1.94 -9.23 10.43
C ARG A 40 1.91 -7.79 10.95
N GLY A 41 1.84 -7.59 12.26
CA GLY A 41 1.88 -6.27 12.91
C GLY A 41 3.30 -5.77 13.20
N GLU A 42 4.33 -6.55 12.88
CA GLU A 42 5.72 -6.13 13.07
C GLU A 42 6.12 -5.08 12.01
N ARG A 43 6.09 -3.80 12.40
CA ARG A 43 6.37 -2.65 11.51
C ARG A 43 7.67 -2.79 10.72
N TRP A 44 8.73 -3.30 11.34
CA TRP A 44 10.02 -3.48 10.65
C TRP A 44 9.92 -4.39 9.41
N ARG A 45 8.93 -5.29 9.34
CA ARG A 45 8.69 -6.13 8.16
C ARG A 45 7.99 -5.36 7.05
N THR A 46 6.96 -4.59 7.37
CA THR A 46 6.26 -3.75 6.39
C THR A 46 7.20 -2.68 5.86
N ASP A 47 7.99 -2.07 6.74
CA ASP A 47 9.02 -1.09 6.39
C ASP A 47 10.06 -1.70 5.46
N HIS A 48 10.55 -2.92 5.76
CA HIS A 48 11.50 -3.60 4.89
C HIS A 48 10.93 -3.88 3.48
N ILE A 49 9.66 -4.25 3.36
CA ILE A 49 9.03 -4.44 2.05
C ILE A 49 8.95 -3.09 1.31
N THR A 50 8.55 -2.03 2.00
CA THR A 50 8.51 -0.67 1.45
C THR A 50 9.89 -0.20 0.99
N ASP A 51 10.95 -0.47 1.75
CA ASP A 51 12.33 -0.14 1.35
C ASP A 51 12.76 -0.90 0.09
N LEU A 52 12.38 -2.18 -0.03
CA LEU A 52 12.63 -2.96 -1.25
C LEU A 52 11.85 -2.40 -2.45
N MET A 53 10.63 -1.89 -2.24
CA MET A 53 9.84 -1.23 -3.28
C MET A 53 10.47 0.09 -3.73
N ARG A 54 10.84 0.95 -2.77
CA ARG A 54 11.54 2.22 -3.03
C ARG A 54 12.86 1.99 -3.76
N ALA A 55 13.63 0.96 -3.36
CA ALA A 55 14.87 0.61 -4.03
C ALA A 55 14.63 0.24 -5.50
N VAL A 56 13.59 -0.54 -5.80
CA VAL A 56 13.20 -0.85 -7.19
C VAL A 56 12.75 0.40 -7.94
N ALA A 57 11.85 1.21 -7.36
CA ALA A 57 11.38 2.44 -7.97
C ALA A 57 12.53 3.40 -8.31
N SER A 58 13.54 3.52 -7.44
CA SER A 58 14.72 4.38 -7.66
C SER A 58 15.59 3.99 -8.85
N THR A 59 15.37 2.81 -9.45
CA THR A 59 16.08 2.38 -10.67
C THR A 59 15.45 2.90 -11.96
N TYR A 60 14.25 3.49 -11.90
CA TYR A 60 13.55 4.07 -13.03
C TYR A 60 13.71 5.59 -13.03
N SER A 61 13.98 6.17 -14.21
CA SER A 61 14.13 7.62 -14.38
C SER A 61 12.79 8.37 -14.47
N ASP A 62 11.74 7.66 -14.87
CA ASP A 62 10.42 8.14 -15.25
C ASP A 62 9.41 6.98 -15.22
N GLY A 63 8.12 7.28 -15.34
CA GLY A 63 7.04 6.29 -15.44
C GLY A 63 6.71 5.53 -14.14
N VAL A 64 7.44 5.79 -13.04
CA VAL A 64 7.25 5.10 -11.76
C VAL A 64 7.20 6.08 -10.60
N THR A 65 6.07 6.11 -9.89
CA THR A 65 5.86 6.95 -8.72
C THR A 65 5.62 6.10 -7.47
N MET A 66 6.26 6.46 -6.36
CA MET A 66 5.95 5.90 -5.04
C MET A 66 4.88 6.73 -4.35
N LEU A 67 3.91 6.06 -3.73
CA LEU A 67 2.86 6.71 -2.96
C LEU A 67 2.74 6.07 -1.57
N GLY A 68 2.66 6.89 -0.53
CA GLY A 68 2.51 6.42 0.85
C GLY A 68 1.05 6.06 1.17
N PRO A 69 0.77 5.04 1.98
CA PRO A 69 -0.57 4.78 2.46
C PRO A 69 -1.06 5.91 3.37
N PRO A 70 -2.38 5.97 3.67
CA PRO A 70 -2.90 6.84 4.71
C PRO A 70 -2.14 6.64 6.03
N ALA A 71 -1.52 7.70 6.54
CA ALA A 71 -0.72 7.67 7.77
C ALA A 71 -1.58 7.26 8.99
N GLU A 72 -2.89 7.48 8.93
CA GLU A 72 -3.84 7.08 9.96
C GLU A 72 -3.83 5.57 10.24
N PHE A 73 -3.46 4.73 9.28
CA PHE A 73 -3.30 3.30 9.55
C PHE A 73 -2.20 2.98 10.56
N CYS A 74 -1.24 3.89 10.71
CA CYS A 74 -0.11 3.78 11.63
C CYS A 74 -0.32 4.62 12.89
N ASP A 75 -0.90 5.81 12.76
CA ASP A 75 -0.81 6.86 13.78
C ASP A 75 -2.15 7.16 14.47
N ASP A 76 -3.27 6.66 13.95
CA ASP A 76 -4.60 6.86 14.53
C ASP A 76 -5.25 5.50 14.86
N PRO A 77 -5.30 5.10 16.15
CA PRO A 77 -5.95 3.85 16.56
C PRO A 77 -7.44 3.77 16.18
N SER A 78 -8.14 4.91 16.03
CA SER A 78 -9.54 4.94 15.59
C SER A 78 -9.72 4.60 14.10
N VAL A 79 -8.62 4.55 13.35
CA VAL A 79 -8.56 4.08 11.95
C VAL A 79 -7.84 2.74 11.87
N GLY A 80 -6.65 2.66 12.46
CA GLY A 80 -5.77 1.50 12.39
C GLY A 80 -6.39 0.21 12.95
N SER A 81 -7.16 0.33 14.03
CA SER A 81 -7.78 -0.81 14.74
C SER A 81 -9.29 -0.94 14.47
N GLU A 82 -9.86 -0.10 13.60
CA GLU A 82 -11.30 -0.10 13.33
C GLU A 82 -11.69 -1.21 12.34
N VAL A 83 -12.40 -2.22 12.84
CA VAL A 83 -12.72 -3.43 12.08
C VAL A 83 -13.69 -3.19 10.91
N ASN A 84 -14.47 -2.10 10.90
CA ASN A 84 -15.27 -1.75 9.71
C ASN A 84 -14.41 -1.18 8.58
N LEU A 85 -13.25 -0.61 8.91
CA LEU A 85 -12.24 -0.15 7.94
C LEU A 85 -11.31 -1.30 7.54
N ARG A 86 -10.86 -2.14 8.50
CA ARG A 86 -10.04 -3.32 8.24
C ARG A 86 -10.48 -4.53 9.05
N TRP A 87 -11.21 -5.47 8.45
CA TRP A 87 -11.97 -6.50 9.18
C TRP A 87 -11.14 -7.54 9.93
N ASP A 88 -9.88 -7.72 9.57
CA ASP A 88 -8.87 -8.50 10.31
C ASP A 88 -7.63 -7.67 10.67
N GLY A 89 -7.76 -6.34 10.64
CA GLY A 89 -6.65 -5.41 10.85
C GLY A 89 -5.68 -5.28 9.66
N LEU A 90 -5.94 -5.98 8.55
CA LEU A 90 -5.16 -5.94 7.31
C LEU A 90 -6.01 -5.58 6.11
N HIS A 91 -7.04 -6.39 5.84
CA HIS A 91 -7.86 -6.31 4.64
C HIS A 91 -8.98 -5.29 4.81
N TYR A 92 -9.25 -4.49 3.78
CA TYR A 92 -10.31 -3.50 3.82
C TYR A 92 -11.68 -4.13 4.07
N GLY A 93 -12.38 -3.63 5.09
CA GLY A 93 -13.78 -3.90 5.34
C GLY A 93 -14.70 -3.09 4.42
N PRO A 94 -16.03 -3.18 4.62
CA PRO A 94 -17.01 -2.47 3.79
C PRO A 94 -16.77 -0.95 3.68
N LEU A 95 -16.23 -0.31 4.72
CA LEU A 95 -15.93 1.12 4.72
C LEU A 95 -14.47 1.44 4.30
N GLY A 96 -13.58 0.45 4.36
CA GLY A 96 -12.14 0.64 4.11
C GLY A 96 -11.82 1.09 2.69
N GLY A 97 -12.57 0.59 1.70
CA GLY A 97 -12.39 0.99 0.30
C GLY A 97 -12.67 2.48 0.08
N ALA A 98 -13.79 2.98 0.58
CA ALA A 98 -14.12 4.41 0.47
C ALA A 98 -13.11 5.28 1.24
N PHE A 99 -12.66 4.81 2.42
CA PHE A 99 -11.65 5.50 3.20
C PHE A 99 -10.34 5.68 2.43
N ILE A 100 -9.77 4.61 1.86
CA ILE A 100 -8.48 4.71 1.15
C ILE A 100 -8.60 5.59 -0.10
N TRP A 101 -9.66 5.42 -0.90
CA TRP A 101 -9.87 6.25 -2.08
C TRP A 101 -10.00 7.73 -1.72
N GLY A 102 -10.72 8.05 -0.64
CA GLY A 102 -10.86 9.43 -0.18
C GLY A 102 -9.55 10.08 0.28
N ARG A 103 -8.49 9.30 0.56
CA ARG A 103 -7.18 9.82 0.96
C ARG A 103 -6.15 9.79 -0.15
N LEU A 104 -6.27 8.86 -1.09
CA LEU A 104 -5.31 8.72 -2.18
C LEU A 104 -5.70 9.47 -3.45
N VAL A 105 -6.97 9.87 -3.59
CA VAL A 105 -7.46 10.44 -4.85
C VAL A 105 -6.69 11.69 -5.28
N ASP A 106 -6.40 12.61 -4.35
CA ASP A 106 -5.69 13.86 -4.69
C ASP A 106 -4.24 13.58 -5.09
N ASP A 107 -3.55 12.69 -4.36
CA ASP A 107 -2.19 12.27 -4.69
C ASP A 107 -2.13 11.57 -6.05
N LEU A 108 -3.10 10.71 -6.35
CA LEU A 108 -3.19 10.02 -7.64
C LEU A 108 -3.47 11.00 -8.80
N LEU A 109 -4.35 11.97 -8.60
CA LEU A 109 -4.68 12.99 -9.60
C LEU A 109 -3.53 13.98 -9.83
N ALA A 110 -2.61 14.11 -8.89
CA ALA A 110 -1.42 14.95 -9.03
C ALA A 110 -0.30 14.29 -9.85
N ILE A 111 -0.40 12.99 -10.14
CA ILE A 111 0.60 12.27 -10.94
C ILE A 111 0.47 12.71 -12.41
N PRO A 112 1.54 13.24 -13.02
CA PRO A 112 1.52 13.58 -14.44
C PRO A 112 1.20 12.35 -15.28
N VAL A 113 0.30 12.52 -16.25
CA VAL A 113 0.02 11.50 -17.26
C VAL A 113 0.31 12.12 -18.62
N ASP A 114 1.25 11.52 -19.35
CA ASP A 114 1.51 11.89 -20.74
C ASP A 114 0.43 11.22 -21.62
N TYR A 115 -0.43 12.04 -22.24
CA TYR A 115 -1.46 11.60 -23.20
C TYR A 115 -0.99 11.77 -24.65
#